data_AF-A0AAN7RCN1-F1
#
_entry.id   AF-A0AAN7RCN1-F1
#
_cell.length_a   1.000
_cell.length_b   1.000
_cell.length_c   1.000
_cell.angle_alpha   90.00
_cell.angle_beta   90.00
_cell.angle_gamma   90.00
#
_symmetry.space_group_name_H-M   'P 1'
#
loop_
_entity.id
_entity.type
_entity.pdbx_description
1 polymer ?
#
loop_
_entity_poly.entity_id
_entity_poly.type
_entity_poly.pdbx_seq_one_letter_code
_entity_poly.pdbx_strand_id
1 'polypeptide(L)'
;MDFNAHTVDLPSNFAGEVDSTSNVNALNEDHIPNQIAQFYFVKLRPYEYSNLHKVESLVRKLAQDRIDAEQKRREKLFYRDRLYWSIGKMHYGGESKWNRRNLDLLQKSLDKLTFANNCSGGKALKPSSIVKEIDHHSLHFGLLHVSKTAAGERRILSKIKEVEKISRNSFISIEDYNEKIRRLHWRKELMCNQNGERQEIHLEMEKLHLATEDAIASAALGGKIWNSLGSKELIKQQIKSMVDKLDRQRPEHLKYNAKFIRFKEELKNVEDDLASLEDQQTELRRLIYEARVCISEWRAKQEEKNDSYNQYIELMRNAQELAKRKDLASLEDLCHQQVEKFRSQWVRDKAFRDDYITRRIPSLNSQCLNIDGRRRNPNEKPIIMKDPDANISKALKKALEQYQRETSAYLGDSWSATLGNPS
;
A
#
# COMPACT_ATOMS: atom_id res chain seq x y z
N MET A 1 -8.38 45.98 -50.46
CA MET A 1 -8.60 45.28 -49.17
C MET A 1 -7.34 45.55 -48.36
N ASP A 2 -7.46 46.42 -47.37
CA ASP A 2 -6.31 47.04 -46.70
C ASP A 2 -5.63 46.05 -45.76
N PHE A 3 -4.37 45.74 -46.06
CA PHE A 3 -3.49 44.99 -45.18
C PHE A 3 -2.88 45.97 -44.17
N ASN A 4 -3.42 46.00 -42.95
CA ASN A 4 -2.79 46.69 -41.83
C ASN A 4 -1.45 46.02 -41.50
N ALA A 5 -0.36 46.65 -41.91
CA ALA A 5 0.97 46.39 -41.39
C ALA A 5 1.08 47.01 -40.00
N HIS A 6 1.21 46.18 -38.97
CA HIS A 6 1.58 46.63 -37.62
C HIS A 6 3.04 46.27 -37.36
N THR A 7 3.84 47.31 -37.11
CA THR A 7 5.12 47.25 -36.42
C THR A 7 4.90 46.59 -35.06
N VAL A 8 5.69 45.56 -34.74
CA VAL A 8 5.74 44.99 -33.39
C VAL A 8 7.20 44.77 -33.03
N ASP A 9 7.67 45.61 -32.11
CA ASP A 9 8.83 45.37 -31.27
C ASP A 9 8.73 44.02 -30.56
N LEU A 10 9.83 43.27 -30.56
CA LEU A 10 10.05 42.09 -29.72
C LEU A 10 11.47 42.20 -29.12
N PRO A 11 11.71 41.53 -27.99
CA PRO A 11 12.22 42.14 -26.77
C PRO A 11 13.72 42.38 -26.82
N SER A 12 14.09 43.54 -26.27
CA SER A 12 15.46 43.92 -25.95
C SER A 12 16.07 42.89 -24.99
N ASN A 13 17.03 42.14 -25.51
CA ASN A 13 18.14 41.61 -24.75
C ASN A 13 19.34 41.75 -25.66
N PHE A 14 20.08 42.85 -25.48
CA PHE A 14 21.52 43.03 -25.64
C PHE A 14 21.75 44.54 -25.70
N ALA A 15 21.93 45.13 -24.51
CA ALA A 15 22.56 46.43 -24.36
C ALA A 15 24.01 46.28 -24.85
N GLY A 16 24.27 46.70 -26.09
CA GLY A 16 25.59 47.02 -26.58
C GLY A 16 25.82 48.50 -26.34
N GLU A 17 26.54 48.79 -25.26
CA GLU A 17 27.19 50.06 -24.95
C GLU A 17 27.88 50.63 -26.21
N VAL A 18 27.48 51.82 -26.64
CA VAL A 18 28.33 52.65 -27.50
C VAL A 18 28.32 54.06 -26.92
N ASP A 19 29.48 54.43 -26.42
CA ASP A 19 29.81 55.71 -25.82
C ASP A 19 29.36 56.90 -26.66
N SER A 20 28.67 57.81 -25.98
CA SER A 20 28.40 59.15 -26.46
C SER A 20 29.60 60.03 -26.15
N THR A 21 30.47 60.29 -27.12
CA THR A 21 31.38 61.45 -27.03
C THR A 21 31.50 62.21 -28.35
N SER A 22 31.32 63.52 -28.20
CA SER A 22 31.74 64.64 -29.05
C SER A 22 31.14 64.77 -30.45
N ASN A 23 30.19 65.68 -30.55
CA ASN A 23 29.76 66.32 -31.78
C ASN A 23 30.16 67.80 -31.70
N VAL A 24 31.18 68.24 -32.45
CA VAL A 24 31.35 69.63 -32.90
C VAL A 24 32.18 69.67 -34.21
N ASN A 25 31.49 70.11 -35.27
CA ASN A 25 31.98 70.74 -36.52
C ASN A 25 32.61 69.89 -37.65
N ALA A 26 31.86 69.75 -38.75
CA ALA A 26 32.15 70.27 -40.10
C ALA A 26 31.13 69.65 -41.09
N LEU A 27 30.10 70.39 -41.51
CA LEU A 27 30.00 71.03 -42.84
C LEU A 27 30.18 70.09 -44.03
N ASN A 28 29.05 69.89 -44.73
CA ASN A 28 28.88 69.47 -46.12
C ASN A 28 29.30 68.05 -46.50
N GLU A 29 28.35 67.11 -46.44
CA GLU A 29 28.25 66.01 -47.40
C GLU A 29 26.77 65.66 -47.60
N ASP A 30 26.41 65.40 -48.85
CA ASP A 30 25.06 65.24 -49.37
C ASP A 30 24.21 64.26 -48.55
N HIS A 31 23.07 64.72 -48.04
CA HIS A 31 22.02 63.83 -47.52
C HIS A 31 21.34 63.10 -48.69
N ILE A 32 21.98 62.06 -49.21
CA ILE A 32 21.25 60.96 -49.83
C ILE A 32 20.44 60.35 -48.70
N PRO A 33 19.09 60.37 -48.73
CA PRO A 33 18.30 59.73 -47.68
C PRO A 33 18.70 58.26 -47.67
N ASN A 34 19.24 57.77 -46.55
CA ASN A 34 19.54 56.37 -46.36
C ASN A 34 18.28 55.57 -46.74
N GLN A 35 18.27 54.96 -47.92
CA GLN A 35 17.14 54.16 -48.37
C GLN A 35 17.06 52.94 -47.47
N ILE A 36 16.15 53.00 -46.49
CA ILE A 36 15.84 51.85 -45.64
C ILE A 36 15.01 50.90 -46.49
N ALA A 37 15.65 49.86 -47.03
CA ALA A 37 14.94 48.78 -47.71
C ALA A 37 14.11 48.00 -46.69
N GLN A 38 12.79 47.90 -46.93
CA GLN A 38 11.85 47.17 -46.07
C GLN A 38 11.26 45.99 -46.83
N PHE A 39 11.30 44.80 -46.24
CA PHE A 39 10.77 43.57 -46.81
C PHE A 39 9.72 42.97 -45.88
N TYR A 40 8.62 42.46 -46.44
CA TYR A 40 7.45 41.99 -45.69
C TYR A 40 7.21 40.50 -45.92
N PHE A 41 7.28 39.71 -44.84
CA PHE A 41 7.00 38.28 -44.87
C PHE A 41 5.64 37.98 -44.22
N VAL A 42 4.88 37.05 -44.80
CA VAL A 42 3.62 36.61 -44.18
C VAL A 42 3.93 35.78 -42.94
N LYS A 43 3.46 36.25 -41.78
CA LYS A 43 3.72 35.61 -40.48
C LYS A 43 2.85 34.37 -40.27
N LEU A 44 3.50 33.21 -40.14
CA LEU A 44 2.84 31.99 -39.67
C LEU A 44 2.96 31.87 -38.14
N ARG A 45 1.91 31.37 -37.49
CA ARG A 45 1.86 31.14 -36.04
C ARG A 45 1.94 29.64 -35.74
N PRO A 46 2.57 29.24 -34.62
CA PRO A 46 2.55 27.85 -34.21
C PRO A 46 1.12 27.44 -33.82
N TYR A 47 0.80 26.18 -34.05
CA TYR A 47 -0.35 25.51 -33.48
C TYR A 47 0.01 25.11 -32.05
N GLU A 48 -0.87 25.43 -31.11
CA GLU A 48 -0.74 25.09 -29.70
C GLU A 48 -2.02 24.44 -29.20
N TYR A 49 -1.89 23.34 -28.46
CA TYR A 49 -3.00 22.74 -27.76
C TYR A 49 -3.25 23.49 -26.45
N SER A 50 -4.40 24.15 -26.33
CA SER A 50 -4.74 24.96 -25.15
C SER A 50 -4.73 24.15 -23.84
N ASN A 51 -4.95 22.85 -23.92
CA ASN A 51 -4.97 21.94 -22.77
C ASN A 51 -3.64 21.21 -22.51
N LEU A 52 -2.64 21.28 -23.40
CA LEU A 52 -1.38 20.53 -23.24
C LEU A 52 -0.67 20.88 -21.94
N HIS A 53 -0.46 22.17 -21.67
CA HIS A 53 0.15 22.64 -20.43
C HIS A 53 -0.66 22.23 -19.19
N LYS A 54 -1.99 22.16 -19.31
CA LYS A 54 -2.87 21.75 -18.20
C LYS A 54 -2.69 20.26 -17.89
N VAL A 55 -2.64 19.41 -18.92
CA VAL A 55 -2.42 17.96 -18.75
C VAL A 55 -1.00 17.69 -18.22
N GLU A 56 0.01 18.41 -18.67
CA GLU A 56 1.38 18.30 -18.13
C GLU A 56 1.44 18.71 -16.65
N SER A 57 0.73 19.76 -16.26
CA SER A 57 0.64 20.19 -14.87
C SER A 57 -0.11 19.18 -14.01
N LEU A 58 -1.17 18.57 -14.54
CA LEU A 58 -1.86 17.46 -13.90
C LEU A 58 -0.94 16.25 -13.70
N VAL A 59 -0.13 15.86 -14.69
CA VAL A 59 0.84 14.76 -14.56
C VAL A 59 1.83 15.01 -13.43
N ARG A 60 2.36 16.24 -13.33
CA ARG A 60 3.26 16.63 -12.23
C ARG A 60 2.57 16.45 -10.87
N LYS A 61 1.32 16.89 -10.75
CA LYS A 61 0.54 16.74 -9.51
C LYS A 61 0.28 15.26 -9.18
N LEU A 62 -0.23 14.48 -10.12
CA LEU A 62 -0.51 13.05 -9.89
C LEU A 62 0.76 12.28 -9.51
N ALA A 63 1.91 12.65 -10.09
CA ALA A 63 3.19 12.08 -9.72
C ALA A 63 3.60 12.43 -8.27
N GLN A 64 3.33 13.65 -7.82
CA GLN A 64 3.52 14.05 -6.42
C GLN A 64 2.57 13.29 -5.49
N ASP A 65 1.27 13.23 -5.80
CA ASP A 65 0.27 12.50 -5.02
C ASP A 65 0.66 11.02 -4.86
N ARG A 66 1.26 10.43 -5.89
CA ARG A 66 1.78 9.05 -5.85
C ARG A 66 2.95 8.89 -4.89
N ILE A 67 3.87 9.85 -4.86
CA ILE A 67 5.01 9.85 -3.93
C ILE A 67 4.50 9.97 -2.49
N ASP A 68 3.56 10.88 -2.25
CA ASP A 68 2.96 11.10 -0.93
C ASP A 68 2.19 9.86 -0.46
N ALA A 69 1.45 9.20 -1.36
CA ALA A 69 0.76 7.94 -1.07
C ALA A 69 1.73 6.81 -0.73
N GLU A 70 2.88 6.71 -1.41
CA GLU A 70 3.92 5.71 -1.11
C GLU A 70 4.60 5.98 0.24
N GLN A 71 4.79 7.25 0.62
CA GLN A 71 5.29 7.59 1.94
C GLN A 71 4.31 7.15 3.04
N LYS A 72 3.01 7.48 2.90
CA LYS A 72 1.97 7.02 3.84
C LYS A 72 1.92 5.50 3.94
N ARG A 73 2.05 4.80 2.81
CA ARG A 73 2.10 3.33 2.76
C ARG A 73 3.28 2.78 3.56
N ARG A 74 4.48 3.37 3.42
CA ARG A 74 5.66 2.98 4.19
C ARG A 74 5.50 3.18 5.70
N GLU A 75 4.92 4.30 6.11
CA GLU A 75 4.62 4.57 7.53
C GLU A 75 3.64 3.54 8.10
N LYS A 76 2.60 3.19 7.33
CA LYS A 76 1.62 2.15 7.71
C LYS A 76 2.24 0.76 7.79
N LEU A 77 3.12 0.39 6.86
CA LEU A 77 3.87 -0.87 6.92
C LEU A 77 4.72 -0.97 8.19
N PHE A 78 5.44 0.10 8.53
CA PHE A 78 6.22 0.15 9.77
C PHE A 78 5.34 -0.03 11.01
N TYR A 79 4.18 0.63 11.05
CA TYR A 79 3.23 0.47 12.15
C TYR A 79 2.62 -0.94 12.22
N ARG A 80 2.29 -1.54 11.07
CA ARG A 80 1.83 -2.94 10.96
C ARG A 80 2.84 -3.90 11.57
N ASP A 81 4.11 -3.77 11.20
CA ASP A 81 5.18 -4.65 11.68
C ASP A 81 5.40 -4.49 13.19
N ARG A 82 5.25 -3.26 13.71
CA ARG A 82 5.23 -3.00 15.15
C ARG A 82 4.06 -3.70 15.85
N LEU A 83 2.86 -3.69 15.27
CA LEU A 83 1.69 -4.39 15.82
C LEU A 83 1.89 -5.91 15.80
N TYR A 84 2.41 -6.48 14.71
CA TYR A 84 2.79 -7.90 14.64
C TYR A 84 3.75 -8.28 15.77
N TRP A 85 4.77 -7.47 16.01
CA TRP A 85 5.71 -7.66 17.11
C TRP A 85 5.04 -7.61 18.49
N SER A 86 4.16 -6.62 18.70
CA SER A 86 3.41 -6.46 19.96
C SER A 86 2.45 -7.63 20.22
N ILE A 87 1.73 -8.08 19.20
CA ILE A 87 0.84 -9.25 19.25
C ILE A 87 1.65 -10.52 19.52
N GLY A 88 2.79 -10.68 18.83
CA GLY A 88 3.72 -11.79 19.01
C GLY A 88 4.20 -11.89 20.45
N LYS A 89 4.73 -10.79 21.03
CA LYS A 89 5.08 -10.75 22.46
C LYS A 89 3.91 -11.11 23.37
N MET A 90 2.69 -10.70 23.00
CA MET A 90 1.48 -11.04 23.74
C MET A 90 0.93 -12.45 23.50
N HIS A 91 1.56 -13.30 22.69
CA HIS A 91 1.27 -14.74 22.71
C HIS A 91 2.10 -15.50 23.77
N TYR A 92 3.17 -14.89 24.28
CA TYR A 92 4.16 -15.57 25.14
C TYR A 92 4.02 -15.30 26.65
N GLY A 93 3.20 -14.33 27.08
CA GLY A 93 3.00 -14.03 28.50
C GLY A 93 2.09 -15.00 29.28
N GLY A 94 1.69 -16.12 28.69
CA GLY A 94 0.62 -16.97 29.20
C GLY A 94 1.02 -17.98 30.28
N GLU A 95 1.73 -17.58 31.33
CA GLU A 95 1.90 -18.42 32.52
C GLU A 95 0.52 -18.89 33.06
N SER A 96 -0.49 -18.04 32.91
CA SER A 96 -1.90 -18.34 33.21
C SER A 96 -2.53 -19.47 32.35
N LYS A 97 -2.17 -19.58 31.05
CA LYS A 97 -2.68 -20.65 30.16
C LYS A 97 -2.20 -22.03 30.62
N TRP A 98 -0.97 -22.08 31.14
CA TRP A 98 -0.35 -23.29 31.68
C TRP A 98 -0.85 -23.61 33.09
N ASN A 99 -1.01 -22.60 33.94
CA ASN A 99 -1.61 -22.77 35.27
C ASN A 99 -3.03 -23.33 35.19
N ARG A 100 -3.83 -22.92 34.19
CA ARG A 100 -5.18 -23.48 33.96
C ARG A 100 -5.13 -24.95 33.52
N ARG A 101 -4.19 -25.33 32.63
CA ARG A 101 -4.01 -26.73 32.21
C ARG A 101 -3.52 -27.63 33.35
N ASN A 102 -2.61 -27.13 34.18
CA ASN A 102 -2.11 -27.84 35.36
C ASN A 102 -3.23 -28.03 36.40
N LEU A 103 -4.09 -27.03 36.56
CA LEU A 103 -5.29 -27.14 37.39
C LEU A 103 -6.24 -28.23 36.87
N ASP A 104 -6.52 -28.26 35.56
CA ASP A 104 -7.37 -29.29 34.95
C ASP A 104 -6.80 -30.72 35.15
N LEU A 105 -5.48 -30.88 35.04
CA LEU A 105 -4.80 -32.16 35.26
C LEU A 105 -4.90 -32.61 36.72
N LEU A 106 -4.69 -31.70 37.67
CA LEU A 106 -4.81 -32.00 39.09
C LEU A 106 -6.26 -32.31 39.49
N GLN A 107 -7.25 -31.63 38.89
CA GLN A 107 -8.66 -31.94 39.07
C GLN A 107 -9.01 -33.34 38.56
N LYS A 108 -8.58 -33.70 37.34
CA LYS A 108 -8.75 -35.07 36.79
C LYS A 108 -8.11 -36.14 37.67
N SER A 109 -6.95 -35.85 38.24
CA SER A 109 -6.24 -36.76 39.15
C SER A 109 -7.00 -36.96 40.46
N LEU A 110 -7.57 -35.88 41.02
CA LEU A 110 -8.41 -35.92 42.22
C LEU A 110 -9.72 -36.71 41.99
N ASP A 111 -10.34 -36.55 40.82
CA ASP A 111 -11.56 -37.26 40.46
C ASP A 111 -11.30 -38.77 40.32
N LYS A 112 -10.21 -39.16 39.64
CA LYS A 112 -9.77 -40.56 39.53
C LYS A 112 -9.47 -41.19 40.88
N LEU A 113 -8.78 -40.48 41.78
CA LEU A 113 -8.53 -40.93 43.15
C LEU A 113 -9.81 -41.08 43.97
N THR A 114 -10.74 -40.14 43.82
CA THR A 114 -12.03 -40.18 44.53
C THR A 114 -12.89 -41.34 44.04
N PHE A 115 -12.91 -41.59 42.73
CA PHE A 115 -13.56 -42.75 42.13
C PHE A 115 -12.96 -44.05 42.67
N ALA A 116 -11.64 -44.19 42.64
CA ALA A 116 -10.93 -45.37 43.15
C ALA A 116 -11.22 -45.63 44.64
N ASN A 117 -11.22 -44.58 45.47
CA ASN A 117 -11.48 -44.69 46.91
C ASN A 117 -12.95 -45.03 47.25
N ASN A 118 -13.89 -44.69 46.37
CA ASN A 118 -15.30 -45.05 46.51
C ASN A 118 -15.56 -46.49 46.03
N CYS A 119 -14.82 -46.96 45.03
CA CYS A 119 -14.87 -48.34 44.55
C CYS A 119 -14.32 -49.35 45.57
N SER A 120 -13.31 -48.95 46.36
CA SER A 120 -12.76 -49.80 47.43
C SER A 120 -13.64 -49.88 48.69
N GLY A 121 -14.62 -48.97 48.86
CA GLY A 121 -15.57 -48.97 49.97
C GLY A 121 -16.95 -49.58 49.68
N GLY A 122 -17.26 -49.90 48.41
CA GLY A 122 -18.56 -50.39 47.97
C GLY A 122 -18.54 -51.84 47.52
N LYS A 123 -19.61 -52.59 47.82
CA LYS A 123 -19.86 -53.98 47.38
C LYS A 123 -19.35 -54.23 45.95
N ALA A 124 -18.59 -55.32 45.78
CA ALA A 124 -18.04 -55.75 44.50
C ALA A 124 -19.07 -55.65 43.37
N LEU A 125 -18.80 -54.77 42.40
CA LEU A 125 -19.54 -54.74 41.14
C LEU A 125 -19.24 -56.06 40.42
N LYS A 126 -20.29 -56.78 40.00
CA LYS A 126 -20.14 -57.92 39.10
C LYS A 126 -19.43 -57.44 37.83
N PRO A 127 -18.33 -58.07 37.40
CA PRO A 127 -17.59 -57.61 36.24
C PRO A 127 -18.44 -57.76 34.98
N SER A 128 -18.81 -56.66 34.34
CA SER A 128 -19.34 -56.69 32.98
C SER A 128 -18.18 -56.97 32.03
N SER A 129 -18.23 -58.13 31.41
CA SER A 129 -17.30 -58.60 30.39
C SER A 129 -17.22 -57.61 29.22
N ILE A 130 -16.17 -56.79 29.19
CA ILE A 130 -15.42 -56.39 27.99
C ILE A 130 -14.22 -55.54 28.46
N VAL A 131 -13.05 -55.86 27.91
CA VAL A 131 -11.69 -55.37 28.24
C VAL A 131 -10.95 -56.25 29.25
N LYS A 132 -9.80 -56.77 28.79
CA LYS A 132 -8.83 -57.60 29.53
C LYS A 132 -8.09 -56.77 30.60
N GLU A 133 -8.81 -56.16 31.54
CA GLU A 133 -8.21 -55.49 32.69
C GLU A 133 -8.01 -56.51 33.81
N ILE A 134 -6.74 -56.82 34.11
CA ILE A 134 -6.36 -57.64 35.25
C ILE A 134 -6.38 -56.73 36.48
N ASP A 135 -7.48 -56.75 37.24
CA ASP A 135 -7.60 -56.03 38.50
C ASP A 135 -6.67 -56.63 39.58
N HIS A 136 -5.72 -55.84 40.07
CA HIS A 136 -4.78 -56.26 41.12
C HIS A 136 -5.49 -56.54 42.45
N HIS A 137 -6.62 -55.87 42.73
CA HIS A 137 -7.42 -56.16 43.93
C HIS A 137 -8.13 -57.52 43.79
N SER A 138 -8.68 -57.83 42.62
CA SER A 138 -9.20 -59.17 42.28
C SER A 138 -8.13 -60.26 42.36
N LEU A 139 -6.89 -59.99 41.94
CA LEU A 139 -5.79 -60.96 42.06
C LEU A 139 -5.36 -61.19 43.51
N HIS A 140 -5.23 -60.12 44.31
CA HIS A 140 -4.81 -60.25 45.71
C HIS A 140 -5.92 -60.85 46.59
N PHE A 141 -7.18 -60.47 46.33
CA PHE A 141 -8.37 -61.12 46.89
C PHE A 141 -8.49 -62.58 46.46
N GLY A 142 -8.20 -62.86 45.18
CA GLY A 142 -8.19 -64.22 44.63
C GLY A 142 -7.16 -65.12 45.32
N LEU A 143 -5.99 -64.58 45.64
CA LEU A 143 -4.93 -65.25 46.39
C LEU A 143 -5.36 -65.53 47.85
N LEU A 144 -6.01 -64.57 48.51
CA LEU A 144 -6.36 -64.66 49.94
C LEU A 144 -7.66 -65.45 50.21
N HIS A 145 -8.60 -65.49 49.26
CA HIS A 145 -9.96 -65.99 49.54
C HIS A 145 -10.51 -67.00 48.52
N VAL A 146 -9.93 -67.13 47.32
CA VAL A 146 -10.56 -67.90 46.22
C VAL A 146 -9.71 -69.10 45.77
N SER A 147 -8.38 -69.00 45.73
CA SER A 147 -7.51 -70.11 45.30
C SER A 147 -7.18 -71.04 46.47
N LYS A 148 -7.77 -72.25 46.49
CA LYS A 148 -7.46 -73.30 47.49
C LYS A 148 -6.41 -74.31 47.02
N THR A 149 -5.80 -74.08 45.87
CA THR A 149 -4.86 -75.00 45.21
C THR A 149 -3.58 -74.28 44.80
N ALA A 150 -2.43 -74.90 45.07
CA ALA A 150 -1.10 -74.33 44.78
C ALA A 150 -0.88 -73.94 43.30
N ALA A 151 -1.52 -74.63 42.36
CA ALA A 151 -1.46 -74.28 40.93
C ALA A 151 -2.20 -72.95 40.62
N GLY A 152 -3.31 -72.69 41.30
CA GLY A 152 -4.07 -71.43 41.20
C GLY A 152 -3.30 -70.25 41.76
N GLU A 153 -2.68 -70.42 42.94
CA GLU A 153 -1.82 -69.40 43.56
C GLU A 153 -0.61 -69.08 42.68
N ARG A 154 0.11 -70.08 42.15
CA ARG A 154 1.25 -69.85 41.24
C ARG A 154 0.85 -69.09 39.98
N ARG A 155 -0.32 -69.39 39.41
CA ARG A 155 -0.85 -68.68 38.23
C ARG A 155 -1.14 -67.21 38.53
N ILE A 156 -1.67 -66.91 39.72
CA ILE A 156 -1.91 -65.54 40.19
C ILE A 156 -0.57 -64.83 40.43
N LEU A 157 0.40 -65.47 41.07
CA LEU A 157 1.73 -64.92 41.32
C LEU A 157 2.52 -64.63 40.02
N SER A 158 2.41 -65.48 39.00
CA SER A 158 2.99 -65.22 37.69
C SER A 158 2.40 -63.98 37.03
N LYS A 159 1.08 -63.78 37.13
CA LYS A 159 0.40 -62.57 36.63
C LYS A 159 0.82 -61.31 37.41
N ILE A 160 0.98 -61.40 38.73
CA ILE A 160 1.50 -60.29 39.54
C ILE A 160 2.92 -59.92 39.10
N LYS A 161 3.81 -60.90 38.91
CA LYS A 161 5.18 -60.66 38.42
C LYS A 161 5.21 -60.04 37.02
N GLU A 162 4.29 -60.42 36.15
CA GLU A 162 4.14 -59.86 34.80
C GLU A 162 3.71 -58.39 34.85
N VAL A 163 2.71 -58.05 35.66
CA VAL A 163 2.28 -56.67 35.91
C VAL A 163 3.39 -55.82 36.54
N GLU A 164 4.13 -56.38 37.50
CA GLU A 164 5.29 -55.71 38.09
C GLU A 164 6.42 -55.47 37.09
N LYS A 165 6.64 -56.40 36.15
CA LYS A 165 7.65 -56.25 35.08
C LYS A 165 7.26 -55.15 34.10
N ILE A 166 5.96 -55.01 33.80
CA ILE A 166 5.42 -53.91 32.98
C ILE A 166 5.61 -52.57 33.71
N SER A 167 5.32 -52.51 35.02
CA SER A 167 5.48 -51.30 35.84
C SER A 167 6.94 -50.82 35.97
N ARG A 168 7.93 -51.73 36.03
CA ARG A 168 9.37 -51.37 36.14
C ARG A 168 9.95 -50.74 34.86
N ASN A 169 9.32 -50.91 33.70
CA ASN A 169 9.84 -50.41 32.43
C ASN A 169 9.42 -48.96 32.09
N SER A 170 8.54 -48.33 32.87
CA SER A 170 8.10 -46.94 32.65
C SER A 170 8.85 -45.97 33.57
N PHE A 171 10.08 -45.60 33.19
CA PHE A 171 10.99 -44.77 34.01
C PHE A 171 10.96 -43.27 33.65
N ILE A 172 9.78 -42.73 33.33
CA ILE A 172 9.58 -41.29 33.08
C ILE A 172 8.58 -40.77 34.12
N SER A 173 8.94 -39.74 34.88
CA SER A 173 8.05 -39.13 35.87
C SER A 173 6.89 -38.41 35.16
N ILE A 174 5.72 -38.35 35.79
CA ILE A 174 4.58 -37.56 35.29
C ILE A 174 5.00 -36.10 35.03
N GLU A 175 5.90 -35.57 35.86
CA GLU A 175 6.48 -34.23 35.71
C GLU A 175 7.29 -34.07 34.40
N ASP A 176 8.00 -35.12 33.98
CA ASP A 176 8.82 -35.12 32.76
C ASP A 176 7.96 -35.15 31.49
N TYR A 177 6.83 -35.88 31.53
CA TYR A 177 5.84 -35.85 30.45
C TYR A 177 5.24 -34.45 30.29
N ASN A 178 4.87 -33.81 31.41
CA ASN A 178 4.34 -32.45 31.42
C ASN A 178 5.33 -31.43 30.87
N GLU A 179 6.60 -31.52 31.25
CA GLU A 179 7.65 -30.62 30.74
C GLU A 179 7.93 -30.84 29.25
N LYS A 180 7.80 -32.09 28.77
CA LYS A 180 7.94 -32.40 27.33
C LYS A 180 6.76 -31.85 26.52
N ILE A 181 5.53 -32.00 27.02
CA ILE A 181 4.33 -31.39 26.41
C ILE A 181 4.46 -29.86 26.38
N ARG A 182 5.01 -29.26 27.45
CA ARG A 182 5.27 -27.81 27.53
C ARG A 182 6.24 -27.35 26.45
N ARG A 183 7.36 -28.05 26.27
CA ARG A 183 8.37 -27.75 25.24
C ARG A 183 7.84 -27.93 23.81
N LEU A 184 7.00 -28.93 23.57
CA LEU A 184 6.38 -29.11 22.25
C LEU A 184 5.39 -27.99 21.91
N HIS A 185 4.63 -27.51 22.90
CA HIS A 185 3.76 -26.36 22.71
C HIS A 185 4.54 -25.10 22.39
N TRP A 186 5.64 -24.88 23.12
CA TRP A 186 6.58 -23.80 22.83
C TRP A 186 7.07 -23.86 21.38
N ARG A 187 7.52 -25.03 20.91
CA ARG A 187 7.98 -25.24 19.52
C ARG A 187 6.88 -24.95 18.49
N LYS A 188 5.65 -25.43 18.74
CA LYS A 188 4.49 -25.26 17.85
C LYS A 188 4.09 -23.80 17.65
N GLU A 189 4.12 -23.00 18.71
CA GLU A 189 3.69 -21.59 18.70
C GLU A 189 4.81 -20.63 18.22
N LEU A 190 6.09 -20.89 18.51
CA LEU A 190 7.23 -19.99 18.17
C LEU A 190 7.97 -20.31 16.88
N MET A 191 8.18 -21.59 16.60
CA MET A 191 9.24 -22.02 15.67
C MET A 191 8.66 -22.65 14.40
N CYS A 192 7.40 -23.06 14.42
CA CYS A 192 6.76 -23.74 13.29
C CYS A 192 5.89 -22.79 12.46
N ASN A 193 6.43 -22.44 11.29
CA ASN A 193 5.74 -21.66 10.25
C ASN A 193 5.00 -22.57 9.25
N GLN A 194 5.30 -23.87 9.23
CA GLN A 194 4.72 -24.83 8.30
C GLN A 194 3.58 -25.63 8.93
N ASN A 195 2.50 -25.83 8.18
CA ASN A 195 1.33 -26.58 8.65
C ASN A 195 1.64 -28.06 8.92
N GLY A 196 2.58 -28.67 8.18
CA GLY A 196 2.99 -30.06 8.39
C GLY A 196 3.69 -30.29 9.73
N GLU A 197 4.69 -29.47 10.06
CA GLU A 197 5.38 -29.52 11.36
C GLU A 197 4.42 -29.27 12.54
N ARG A 198 3.43 -28.37 12.36
CA ARG A 198 2.40 -28.13 13.39
C ARG A 198 1.50 -29.34 13.64
N GLN A 199 1.18 -30.10 12.60
CA GLN A 199 0.39 -31.34 12.71
C GLN A 199 1.20 -32.45 13.37
N GLU A 200 2.47 -32.59 13.02
CA GLU A 200 3.39 -33.57 13.63
C GLU A 200 3.54 -33.33 15.14
N ILE A 201 3.76 -32.08 15.55
CA ILE A 201 3.84 -31.73 16.98
C ILE A 201 2.51 -32.01 17.70
N HIS A 202 1.36 -31.82 17.04
CA HIS A 202 0.07 -32.15 17.63
C HIS A 202 -0.08 -33.66 17.89
N LEU A 203 0.32 -34.49 16.93
CA LEU A 203 0.31 -35.95 17.08
C LEU A 203 1.30 -36.41 18.18
N GLU A 204 2.46 -35.75 18.30
CA GLU A 204 3.41 -36.06 19.36
C GLU A 204 2.85 -35.72 20.76
N MET A 205 2.16 -34.59 20.90
CA MET A 205 1.46 -34.25 22.14
C MET A 205 0.38 -35.26 22.50
N GLU A 206 -0.43 -35.69 21.54
CA GLU A 206 -1.50 -36.68 21.75
C GLU A 206 -0.93 -38.01 22.23
N LYS A 207 0.18 -38.46 21.64
CA LYS A 207 0.92 -39.65 22.11
C LYS A 207 1.44 -39.49 23.53
N LEU A 208 1.98 -38.32 23.89
CA LEU A 208 2.46 -38.06 25.25
C LEU A 208 1.31 -37.99 26.26
N HIS A 209 0.14 -37.49 25.86
CA HIS A 209 -1.06 -37.51 26.70
C HIS A 209 -1.51 -38.94 26.98
N LEU A 210 -1.62 -39.79 25.96
CA LEU A 210 -1.97 -41.21 26.12
C LEU A 210 -0.95 -41.93 27.01
N ALA A 211 0.34 -41.72 26.78
CA ALA A 211 1.40 -42.29 27.61
C ALA A 211 1.32 -41.83 29.07
N THR A 212 0.91 -40.57 29.32
CA THR A 212 0.69 -40.06 30.68
C THR A 212 -0.50 -40.75 31.34
N GLU A 213 -1.59 -40.97 30.61
CA GLU A 213 -2.76 -41.68 31.10
C GLU A 213 -2.46 -43.14 31.43
N ASP A 214 -1.70 -43.83 30.59
CA ASP A 214 -1.23 -45.20 30.81
C ASP A 214 -0.28 -45.31 32.01
N ALA A 215 0.62 -44.34 32.18
CA ALA A 215 1.52 -44.28 33.34
C ALA A 215 0.73 -44.09 34.65
N ILE A 216 -0.29 -43.22 34.64
CA ILE A 216 -1.21 -43.03 35.78
C ILE A 216 -1.99 -44.33 36.06
N ALA A 217 -2.56 -44.97 35.04
CA ALA A 217 -3.28 -46.23 35.23
C ALA A 217 -2.37 -47.35 35.78
N SER A 218 -1.16 -47.47 35.24
CA SER A 218 -0.17 -48.47 35.67
C SER A 218 0.31 -48.23 37.10
N ALA A 219 0.52 -46.97 37.49
CA ALA A 219 0.90 -46.62 38.85
C ALA A 219 -0.27 -46.84 39.85
N ALA A 220 -1.53 -46.71 39.41
CA ALA A 220 -2.73 -47.06 40.19
C ALA A 220 -2.75 -48.56 40.50
N LEU A 221 -2.52 -49.38 39.46
CA LEU A 221 -2.52 -50.84 39.53
C LEU A 221 -1.41 -51.40 40.43
N GLY A 222 -0.23 -50.77 40.44
CA GLY A 222 0.90 -51.20 41.28
C GLY A 222 0.80 -50.79 42.76
N GLY A 223 -0.31 -50.17 43.19
CA GLY A 223 -0.48 -49.65 44.55
C GLY A 223 0.42 -48.44 44.89
N LYS A 224 1.37 -48.10 44.02
CA LYS A 224 2.35 -47.01 44.19
C LYS A 224 1.72 -45.62 44.11
N ILE A 225 0.58 -45.45 43.42
CA ILE A 225 -0.16 -44.17 43.44
C ILE A 225 -0.57 -43.77 44.85
N TRP A 226 -0.94 -44.74 45.69
CA TRP A 226 -1.34 -44.46 47.06
C TRP A 226 -0.17 -43.98 47.93
N ASN A 227 1.07 -44.28 47.53
CA ASN A 227 2.29 -43.87 48.22
C ASN A 227 2.97 -42.64 47.58
N SER A 228 2.77 -42.37 46.27
CA SER A 228 3.51 -41.34 45.53
C SER A 228 2.73 -40.05 45.24
N LEU A 229 1.39 -40.05 45.27
CA LEU A 229 0.60 -38.86 44.90
C LEU A 229 0.40 -37.85 46.04
N GLY A 230 0.94 -38.12 47.23
CA GLY A 230 0.52 -37.43 48.45
C GLY A 230 -0.92 -37.80 48.83
N SER A 231 -1.34 -37.48 50.06
CA SER A 231 -2.72 -37.71 50.48
C SER A 231 -3.70 -36.91 49.59
N LYS A 232 -4.94 -37.40 49.44
CA LYS A 232 -6.05 -36.66 48.78
C LYS A 232 -6.14 -35.19 49.23
N GLU A 233 -5.74 -34.93 50.48
CA GLU A 233 -5.71 -33.60 51.07
C GLU A 233 -4.59 -32.70 50.51
N LEU A 234 -3.41 -33.25 50.19
CA LEU A 234 -2.33 -32.50 49.53
C LEU A 234 -2.73 -32.03 48.13
N ILE A 235 -3.40 -32.87 47.34
CA ILE A 235 -3.88 -32.51 45.99
C ILE A 235 -4.96 -31.42 46.07
N LYS A 236 -5.89 -31.54 47.03
CA LYS A 236 -6.88 -30.47 47.29
C LYS A 236 -6.23 -29.15 47.68
N GLN A 237 -5.20 -29.19 48.53
CA GLN A 237 -4.45 -27.99 48.92
C GLN A 237 -3.70 -27.36 47.74
N GLN A 238 -3.10 -28.18 46.86
CA GLN A 238 -2.46 -27.71 45.63
C GLN A 238 -3.47 -27.08 44.65
N ILE A 239 -4.63 -27.71 44.44
CA ILE A 239 -5.73 -27.17 43.63
C ILE A 239 -6.15 -25.81 44.19
N LYS A 240 -6.41 -25.71 45.51
CA LYS A 240 -6.78 -24.45 46.16
C LYS A 240 -5.72 -23.37 45.96
N SER A 241 -4.45 -23.70 46.18
CA SER A 241 -3.33 -22.77 45.98
C SER A 241 -3.24 -22.24 44.54
N MET A 242 -3.47 -23.09 43.54
CA MET A 242 -3.48 -22.67 42.14
C MET A 242 -4.72 -21.85 41.76
N VAL A 243 -5.90 -22.22 42.26
CA VAL A 243 -7.12 -21.43 42.05
C VAL A 243 -6.93 -20.02 42.60
N ASP A 244 -6.43 -19.89 43.83
CA ASP A 244 -6.14 -18.60 44.44
C ASP A 244 -5.12 -17.78 43.63
N LYS A 245 -4.08 -18.43 43.08
CA LYS A 245 -3.10 -17.77 42.19
C LYS A 245 -3.74 -17.31 40.88
N LEU A 246 -4.56 -18.15 40.26
CA LEU A 246 -5.26 -17.83 39.01
C LEU A 246 -6.26 -16.69 39.19
N ASP A 247 -7.02 -16.69 40.29
CA ASP A 247 -7.99 -15.63 40.58
C ASP A 247 -7.29 -14.29 40.84
N ARG A 248 -6.12 -14.30 41.52
CA ARG A 248 -5.28 -13.10 41.66
C ARG A 248 -4.75 -12.58 40.32
N GLN A 249 -4.41 -13.47 39.40
CA GLN A 249 -3.91 -13.11 38.06
C GLN A 249 -5.01 -12.78 37.04
N ARG A 250 -6.26 -13.15 37.32
CA ARG A 250 -7.43 -12.95 36.44
C ARG A 250 -7.60 -11.53 35.92
N PRO A 251 -7.56 -10.45 36.75
CA PRO A 251 -7.74 -9.09 36.25
C PRO A 251 -6.62 -8.65 35.30
N GLU A 252 -5.38 -9.07 35.56
CA GLU A 252 -4.24 -8.77 34.69
C GLU A 252 -4.36 -9.49 33.35
N HIS A 253 -4.80 -10.75 33.37
CA HIS A 253 -5.08 -11.52 32.16
C HIS A 253 -6.21 -10.90 31.33
N LEU A 254 -7.27 -10.39 31.97
CA LEU A 254 -8.36 -9.69 31.26
C LEU A 254 -7.86 -8.40 30.61
N LYS A 255 -7.07 -7.59 31.32
CA LYS A 255 -6.43 -6.38 30.76
C LYS A 255 -5.52 -6.72 29.58
N TYR A 256 -4.76 -7.79 29.69
CA TYR A 256 -3.90 -8.29 28.63
C TYR A 256 -4.70 -8.74 27.40
N ASN A 257 -5.75 -9.54 27.59
CA ASN A 257 -6.61 -10.01 26.51
C ASN A 257 -7.34 -8.85 25.81
N ALA A 258 -7.79 -7.84 26.57
CA ALA A 258 -8.38 -6.63 26.01
C ALA A 258 -7.38 -5.88 25.12
N LYS A 259 -6.11 -5.72 25.56
CA LYS A 259 -5.05 -5.13 24.72
C LYS A 259 -4.77 -5.95 23.48
N PHE A 260 -4.76 -7.28 23.60
CA PHE A 260 -4.54 -8.18 22.49
C PHE A 260 -5.64 -8.08 21.42
N ILE A 261 -6.91 -8.07 21.84
CA ILE A 261 -8.06 -7.86 20.94
C ILE A 261 -7.94 -6.50 20.26
N ARG A 262 -7.64 -5.45 21.03
CA ARG A 262 -7.44 -4.11 20.49
C ARG A 262 -6.33 -4.06 19.43
N PHE A 263 -5.16 -4.66 19.67
CA PHE A 263 -4.10 -4.68 18.65
C PHE A 263 -4.46 -5.51 17.42
N LYS A 264 -5.28 -6.57 17.56
CA LYS A 264 -5.80 -7.31 16.40
C LYS A 264 -6.74 -6.46 15.54
N GLU A 265 -7.62 -5.69 16.18
CA GLU A 265 -8.50 -4.74 15.49
C GLU A 265 -7.70 -3.63 14.83
N GLU A 266 -6.72 -3.04 15.53
CA GLU A 266 -5.79 -2.05 14.96
C GLU A 266 -5.02 -2.63 13.76
N LEU A 267 -4.53 -3.87 13.87
CA LEU A 267 -3.81 -4.54 12.78
C LEU A 267 -4.71 -4.70 11.54
N LYS A 268 -5.94 -5.17 11.74
CA LYS A 268 -6.91 -5.32 10.65
C LYS A 268 -7.18 -3.97 9.96
N ASN A 269 -7.42 -2.92 10.74
CA ASN A 269 -7.65 -1.58 10.18
C ASN A 269 -6.44 -1.09 9.36
N VAL A 270 -5.21 -1.37 9.82
CA VAL A 270 -3.99 -1.02 9.09
C VAL A 270 -3.84 -1.83 7.80
N GLU A 271 -4.23 -3.10 7.80
CA GLU A 271 -4.23 -3.95 6.60
C GLU A 271 -5.27 -3.47 5.58
N ASP A 272 -6.48 -3.10 6.03
CA ASP A 272 -7.52 -2.50 5.20
C ASP A 272 -7.06 -1.14 4.61
N ASP A 273 -6.42 -0.29 5.42
CA ASP A 273 -5.80 0.97 4.96
C ASP A 273 -4.71 0.73 3.90
N LEU A 274 -3.86 -0.28 4.10
CA LEU A 274 -2.80 -0.64 3.16
C LEU A 274 -3.37 -1.10 1.81
N ALA A 275 -4.42 -1.91 1.82
CA ALA A 275 -5.13 -2.32 0.60
C ALA A 275 -5.71 -1.12 -0.15
N SER A 276 -6.38 -0.20 0.57
CA SER A 276 -6.91 1.02 -0.03
C SER A 276 -5.81 1.92 -0.64
N LEU A 277 -4.64 2.01 0.01
CA LEU A 277 -3.51 2.77 -0.51
C LEU A 277 -2.91 2.13 -1.77
N GLU A 278 -2.89 0.80 -1.86
CA GLU A 278 -2.44 0.07 -3.04
C GLU A 278 -3.38 0.27 -4.24
N ASP A 279 -4.68 0.25 -4.01
CA ASP A 279 -5.68 0.58 -5.03
C ASP A 279 -5.52 2.02 -5.53
N GLN A 280 -5.35 2.98 -4.60
CA GLN A 280 -5.09 4.37 -4.94
C GLN A 280 -3.83 4.53 -5.80
N GLN A 281 -2.73 3.85 -5.46
CA GLN A 281 -1.51 3.90 -6.26
C GLN A 281 -1.69 3.33 -7.67
N THR A 282 -2.44 2.25 -7.79
CA THR A 282 -2.71 1.61 -9.08
C THR A 282 -3.50 2.56 -9.98
N GLU A 283 -4.52 3.23 -9.44
CA GLU A 283 -5.29 4.23 -10.17
C GLU A 283 -4.44 5.44 -10.57
N LEU A 284 -3.60 5.96 -9.66
CA LEU A 284 -2.67 7.06 -9.97
C LEU A 284 -1.69 6.67 -11.08
N ARG A 285 -1.13 5.44 -11.06
CA ARG A 285 -0.25 4.95 -12.12
C ARG A 285 -0.97 4.88 -13.47
N ARG A 286 -2.22 4.38 -13.49
CA ARG A 286 -3.05 4.32 -14.69
C ARG A 286 -3.29 5.72 -15.27
N LEU A 287 -3.73 6.67 -14.44
CA LEU A 287 -3.99 8.05 -14.87
C LEU A 287 -2.73 8.75 -15.39
N ILE A 288 -1.58 8.58 -14.72
CA ILE A 288 -0.30 9.14 -15.18
C ILE A 288 0.08 8.55 -16.55
N TYR A 289 -0.09 7.24 -16.74
CA TYR A 289 0.21 6.60 -18.01
C TYR A 289 -0.69 7.13 -19.13
N GLU A 290 -2.01 7.16 -18.91
CA GLU A 290 -2.98 7.70 -19.89
C GLU A 290 -2.67 9.15 -20.26
N ALA A 291 -2.35 9.98 -19.27
CA ALA A 291 -2.00 11.38 -19.50
C ALA A 291 -0.69 11.54 -20.29
N ARG A 292 0.32 10.70 -20.03
CA ARG A 292 1.59 10.70 -20.79
C ARG A 292 1.38 10.28 -22.23
N VAL A 293 0.61 9.23 -22.49
CA VAL A 293 0.24 8.80 -23.84
C VAL A 293 -0.47 9.95 -24.57
N CYS A 294 -1.43 10.59 -23.92
CA CYS A 294 -2.15 11.74 -24.47
C CYS A 294 -1.21 12.91 -24.83
N ILE A 295 -0.26 13.25 -23.95
CA ILE A 295 0.75 14.30 -24.21
C ILE A 295 1.60 13.93 -25.43
N SER A 296 2.08 12.69 -25.52
CA SER A 296 2.89 12.22 -26.63
C SER A 296 2.14 12.31 -27.97
N GLU A 297 0.89 11.86 -28.00
CA GLU A 297 0.03 11.97 -29.20
C GLU A 297 -0.20 13.43 -29.61
N TRP A 298 -0.41 14.32 -28.64
CA TRP A 298 -0.61 15.74 -28.92
C TRP A 298 0.64 16.39 -29.46
N ARG A 299 1.81 16.08 -28.89
CA ARG A 299 3.09 16.59 -29.39
C ARG A 299 3.38 16.12 -30.82
N ALA A 300 3.13 14.85 -31.13
CA ALA A 300 3.28 14.32 -32.50
C ALA A 300 2.36 15.03 -33.49
N LYS A 301 1.06 15.18 -33.15
CA LYS A 301 0.11 15.94 -33.98
C LYS A 301 0.47 17.42 -34.11
N GLN A 302 1.07 17.99 -33.07
CA GLN A 302 1.51 19.38 -33.05
C GLN A 302 2.71 19.57 -33.99
N GLU A 303 3.65 18.64 -34.00
CA GLU A 303 4.79 18.63 -34.90
C GLU A 303 4.34 18.61 -36.36
N GLU A 304 3.48 17.64 -36.74
CA GLU A 304 2.90 17.52 -38.08
C GLU A 304 2.17 18.81 -38.51
N LYS A 305 1.35 19.39 -37.62
CA LYS A 305 0.68 20.66 -37.90
C LYS A 305 1.63 21.84 -37.98
N ASN A 306 2.78 21.79 -37.32
CA ASN A 306 3.73 22.89 -37.26
C ASN A 306 4.85 22.79 -38.30
N ASP A 307 4.84 21.80 -39.19
CA ASP A 307 5.79 21.71 -40.29
C ASP A 307 5.87 23.01 -41.11
N SER A 308 4.73 23.61 -41.45
CA SER A 308 4.67 24.89 -42.17
C SER A 308 5.22 26.07 -41.36
N TYR A 309 5.03 26.05 -40.04
CA TYR A 309 5.58 27.06 -39.14
C TYR A 309 7.09 26.88 -38.96
N ASN A 310 7.57 25.65 -38.85
CA ASN A 310 9.00 25.34 -38.73
C ASN A 310 9.75 25.77 -40.00
N GLN A 311 9.17 25.51 -41.19
CA GLN A 311 9.67 26.05 -42.47
C GLN A 311 9.71 27.57 -42.47
N TYR A 312 8.68 28.23 -41.94
CA TYR A 312 8.67 29.69 -41.80
C TYR A 312 9.78 30.19 -40.87
N ILE A 313 10.05 29.52 -39.76
CA ILE A 313 11.15 29.89 -38.85
C ILE A 313 12.51 29.77 -39.54
N GLU A 314 12.72 28.73 -40.34
CA GLU A 314 13.93 28.57 -41.14
C GLU A 314 14.05 29.67 -42.22
N LEU A 315 12.95 29.97 -42.92
CA LEU A 315 12.89 31.08 -43.86
C LEU A 315 13.24 32.42 -43.21
N MET A 316 12.72 32.70 -42.01
CA MET A 316 13.04 33.91 -41.27
C MET A 316 14.49 33.95 -40.82
N ARG A 317 15.09 32.80 -40.44
CA ARG A 317 16.53 32.71 -40.15
C ARG A 317 17.37 33.04 -41.39
N ASN A 318 16.99 32.50 -42.55
CA ASN A 318 17.66 32.79 -43.82
C ASN A 318 17.55 34.28 -44.18
N ALA A 319 16.35 34.86 -44.06
CA ALA A 319 16.14 36.28 -44.29
C ALA A 319 17.01 37.16 -43.36
N GLN A 320 17.14 36.79 -42.08
CA GLN A 320 18.02 37.47 -41.13
C GLN A 320 19.50 37.36 -41.53
N GLU A 321 19.94 36.20 -42.01
CA GLU A 321 21.31 36.01 -42.49
C GLU A 321 21.61 36.85 -43.74
N LEU A 322 20.70 36.89 -44.71
CA LEU A 322 20.82 37.73 -45.90
C LEU A 322 20.85 39.22 -45.54
N ALA A 323 19.98 39.65 -44.62
CA ALA A 323 19.97 41.01 -44.10
C ALA A 323 21.30 41.39 -43.44
N LYS A 324 21.89 40.50 -42.63
CA LYS A 324 23.22 40.70 -42.03
C LYS A 324 24.33 40.83 -43.09
N ARG A 325 24.22 40.09 -44.18
CA ARG A 325 25.14 40.15 -45.33
C ARG A 325 24.87 41.35 -46.25
N LYS A 326 23.79 42.10 -46.03
CA LYS A 326 23.29 43.20 -46.88
C LYS A 326 23.01 42.76 -48.32
N ASP A 327 22.67 41.50 -48.52
CA ASP A 327 22.29 40.97 -49.84
C ASP A 327 20.81 41.30 -50.10
N LEU A 328 20.57 42.49 -50.64
CA LEU A 328 19.23 43.02 -50.89
C LEU A 328 18.50 42.26 -52.01
N ALA A 329 19.22 41.85 -53.06
CA ALA A 329 18.64 41.16 -54.20
C ALA A 329 18.11 39.78 -53.79
N SER A 330 18.92 38.98 -53.09
CA SER A 330 18.47 37.68 -52.59
C SER A 330 17.34 37.80 -51.56
N LEU A 331 17.31 38.89 -50.78
CA LEU A 331 16.26 39.14 -49.80
C LEU A 331 14.92 39.52 -50.47
N GLU A 332 14.98 40.32 -51.54
CA GLU A 332 13.81 40.64 -52.38
C GLU A 332 13.23 39.38 -53.03
N ASP A 333 14.10 38.55 -53.62
CA ASP A 333 13.70 37.29 -54.23
C ASP A 333 13.06 36.34 -53.20
N LEU A 334 13.67 36.20 -52.02
CA LEU A 334 13.15 35.36 -50.93
C LEU A 334 11.77 35.86 -50.46
N CYS A 335 11.59 37.17 -50.37
CA CYS A 335 10.32 37.80 -50.01
C CYS A 335 9.24 37.53 -51.07
N HIS A 336 9.53 37.79 -52.35
CA HIS A 336 8.59 37.52 -53.44
C HIS A 336 8.19 36.05 -53.54
N GLN A 337 9.16 35.13 -53.42
CA GLN A 337 8.89 33.69 -53.44
C GLN A 337 7.97 33.25 -52.29
N GLN A 338 8.18 33.79 -51.09
CA GLN A 338 7.33 33.48 -49.93
C GLN A 338 5.89 33.95 -50.13
N VAL A 339 5.72 35.19 -50.61
CA VAL A 339 4.41 35.80 -50.83
C VAL A 339 3.65 35.07 -51.94
N GLU A 340 4.29 34.73 -53.06
CA GLU A 340 3.64 34.01 -54.16
C GLU A 340 3.28 32.56 -53.79
N LYS A 341 4.13 31.88 -53.01
CA LYS A 341 3.80 30.56 -52.44
C LYS A 341 2.59 30.67 -51.51
N PHE A 342 2.59 31.63 -50.60
CA PHE A 342 1.47 31.86 -49.68
C PHE A 342 0.18 32.20 -50.44
N ARG A 343 0.24 33.12 -51.40
CA ARG A 343 -0.89 33.53 -52.24
C ARG A 343 -1.48 32.35 -53.00
N SER A 344 -0.63 31.50 -53.56
CA SER A 344 -1.05 30.29 -54.26
C SER A 344 -1.78 29.31 -53.34
N GLN A 345 -1.25 29.03 -52.15
CA GLN A 345 -1.89 28.19 -51.14
C GLN A 345 -3.21 28.84 -50.66
N TRP A 346 -3.19 30.14 -50.43
CA TRP A 346 -4.35 30.91 -50.00
C TRP A 346 -5.50 30.83 -50.99
N VAL A 347 -5.25 30.81 -52.31
CA VAL A 347 -6.33 30.69 -53.30
C VAL A 347 -6.82 29.26 -53.45
N ARG A 348 -5.90 28.29 -53.47
CA ARG A 348 -6.19 26.90 -53.86
C ARG A 348 -6.69 26.02 -52.71
N ASP A 349 -6.24 26.26 -51.48
CA ASP A 349 -6.47 25.36 -50.36
C ASP A 349 -7.35 26.02 -49.27
N LYS A 350 -8.58 25.53 -49.14
CA LYS A 350 -9.52 25.98 -48.10
C LYS A 350 -9.05 25.55 -46.70
N ALA A 351 -8.49 24.36 -46.55
CA ALA A 351 -8.03 23.85 -45.26
C ALA A 351 -6.86 24.70 -44.74
N PHE A 352 -5.93 25.08 -45.61
CA PHE A 352 -4.87 26.03 -45.27
C PHE A 352 -5.40 27.39 -44.82
N ARG A 353 -6.38 27.97 -45.54
CA ARG A 353 -7.00 29.24 -45.13
C ARG A 353 -7.66 29.15 -43.76
N ASP A 354 -8.46 28.10 -43.55
CA ASP A 354 -9.20 27.89 -42.31
C ASP A 354 -8.23 27.68 -41.12
N ASP A 355 -7.16 26.91 -41.31
CA ASP A 355 -6.10 26.69 -40.31
C ASP A 355 -5.33 27.99 -39.98
N TYR A 356 -4.94 28.75 -41.00
CA TYR A 356 -4.25 30.04 -40.81
C TYR A 356 -5.11 31.04 -40.02
N ILE A 357 -6.40 31.16 -40.36
CA ILE A 357 -7.34 32.01 -39.62
C ILE A 357 -7.47 31.53 -38.16
N THR A 358 -7.56 30.21 -37.96
CA THR A 358 -7.70 29.60 -36.63
C THR A 358 -6.48 29.89 -35.75
N ARG A 359 -5.26 29.76 -36.28
CA ARG A 359 -4.01 30.05 -35.55
C ARG A 359 -3.84 31.52 -35.17
N ARG A 360 -4.52 32.43 -35.87
CA ARG A 360 -4.50 33.87 -35.57
C ARG A 360 -5.40 34.23 -34.37
N ILE A 361 -6.38 33.39 -34.03
CA ILE A 361 -7.37 33.65 -32.97
C ILE A 361 -6.75 34.03 -31.62
N PRO A 362 -5.72 33.33 -31.07
CA PRO A 362 -5.13 33.72 -29.79
C PRO A 362 -4.58 35.14 -29.79
N SER A 363 -3.96 35.57 -30.89
CA SER A 363 -3.44 36.94 -31.05
C SER A 363 -4.56 37.98 -31.20
N LEU A 364 -5.69 37.61 -31.80
CA LEU A 364 -6.87 38.47 -31.86
C LEU A 364 -7.50 38.60 -30.47
N ASN A 365 -7.56 37.50 -29.73
CA ASN A 365 -8.09 37.49 -28.38
C ASN A 365 -7.28 38.38 -27.44
N SER A 366 -5.94 38.32 -27.48
CA SER A 366 -5.08 39.16 -26.64
C SER A 366 -5.17 40.66 -26.97
N GLN A 367 -5.47 41.00 -28.22
CA GLN A 367 -5.65 42.38 -28.68
C GLN A 367 -7.11 42.86 -28.58
N CYS A 368 -8.02 42.02 -28.05
CA CYS A 368 -9.45 42.29 -28.02
C CYS A 368 -10.04 42.62 -29.41
N LEU A 369 -9.61 41.90 -30.45
CA LEU A 369 -10.09 42.04 -31.83
C LEU A 369 -11.04 40.90 -32.22
N ASN A 370 -11.92 41.19 -33.18
CA ASN A 370 -12.75 40.24 -33.91
C ASN A 370 -12.00 39.65 -35.12
N ILE A 371 -12.57 38.62 -35.76
CA ILE A 371 -11.99 37.96 -36.95
C ILE A 371 -11.79 38.98 -38.10
N ASP A 372 -12.70 39.94 -38.22
CA ASP A 372 -12.66 41.05 -39.17
C ASP A 372 -11.63 42.15 -38.82
N GLY A 373 -10.98 42.05 -37.66
CA GLY A 373 -9.96 43.00 -37.19
C GLY A 373 -10.51 44.21 -36.43
N ARG A 374 -11.82 44.30 -36.18
CA ARG A 374 -12.41 45.39 -35.36
C ARG A 374 -12.26 45.11 -33.86
N ARG A 375 -12.20 46.15 -33.02
CA ARG A 375 -12.19 45.98 -31.56
C ARG A 375 -13.51 45.38 -31.06
N ARG A 376 -13.41 44.39 -30.18
CA ARG A 376 -14.54 43.76 -29.47
C ARG A 376 -15.10 44.69 -28.41
N ASN A 377 -16.40 44.57 -28.16
CA ASN A 377 -17.04 45.31 -27.08
C ASN A 377 -16.56 44.78 -25.70
N PRO A 378 -16.50 45.62 -24.65
CA PRO A 378 -16.01 45.22 -23.34
C PRO A 378 -16.72 43.99 -22.73
N ASN A 379 -17.99 43.79 -23.06
CA ASN A 379 -18.82 42.70 -22.54
C ASN A 379 -18.86 41.47 -23.46
N GLU A 380 -18.16 41.50 -24.60
CA GLU A 380 -18.21 40.46 -25.61
C GLU A 380 -17.20 39.34 -25.32
N LYS A 381 -17.66 38.10 -25.32
CA LYS A 381 -16.84 36.93 -24.97
C LYS A 381 -15.66 36.75 -25.95
N PRO A 382 -14.52 36.19 -25.50
CA PRO A 382 -13.43 35.77 -26.39
C PRO A 382 -13.90 34.79 -27.46
N ILE A 383 -13.24 34.82 -28.61
CA ILE A 383 -13.45 33.83 -29.66
C ILE A 383 -12.98 32.48 -29.11
N ILE A 384 -13.90 31.53 -28.96
CA ILE A 384 -13.61 30.20 -28.42
C ILE A 384 -13.03 29.35 -29.55
N MET A 385 -11.77 28.92 -29.39
CA MET A 385 -11.22 27.84 -30.21
C MET A 385 -11.86 26.53 -29.77
N LYS A 386 -12.49 25.80 -30.70
CA LYS A 386 -12.75 24.38 -30.49
C LYS A 386 -11.40 23.69 -30.62
N ASP A 387 -10.78 23.37 -29.48
CA ASP A 387 -9.76 22.33 -29.49
C ASP A 387 -10.41 21.09 -30.12
N PRO A 388 -9.79 20.44 -31.10
CA PRO A 388 -10.29 19.16 -31.56
C PRO A 388 -10.38 18.27 -30.33
N ASP A 389 -11.58 17.77 -30.02
CA ASP A 389 -11.87 16.90 -28.88
C ASP A 389 -10.87 15.76 -28.91
N ALA A 390 -9.78 15.97 -28.20
CA ALA A 390 -8.72 15.02 -28.14
C ALA A 390 -9.25 13.81 -27.39
N ASN A 391 -8.71 12.66 -27.75
CA ASN A 391 -9.03 11.33 -27.30
C ASN A 391 -8.68 11.11 -25.80
N ILE A 392 -9.04 12.06 -24.95
CA ILE A 392 -8.82 12.06 -23.50
C ILE A 392 -9.86 11.11 -22.90
N SER A 393 -9.40 10.11 -22.16
CA SER A 393 -10.28 9.19 -21.43
C SER A 393 -11.23 9.95 -20.51
N LYS A 394 -12.44 9.41 -20.28
CA LYS A 394 -13.42 10.03 -19.36
C LYS A 394 -12.83 10.22 -17.95
N ALA A 395 -11.98 9.29 -17.52
CA ALA A 395 -11.29 9.34 -16.24
C ALA A 395 -10.30 10.53 -16.19
N LEU A 396 -9.49 10.71 -17.22
CA LEU A 396 -8.53 11.80 -17.31
C LEU A 396 -9.23 13.18 -17.45
N LYS A 397 -10.37 13.25 -18.16
CA LYS A 397 -11.20 14.46 -18.22
C LYS A 397 -11.70 14.85 -16.82
N LYS A 398 -12.24 13.90 -16.07
CA LYS A 398 -12.71 14.14 -14.69
C LYS A 398 -11.56 14.59 -13.77
N ALA A 399 -10.38 13.97 -13.88
CA ALA A 399 -9.20 14.35 -13.11
C ALA A 399 -8.74 15.79 -13.44
N LEU A 400 -8.78 16.17 -14.73
CA LEU A 400 -8.44 17.51 -15.18
C LEU A 400 -9.43 18.56 -14.67
N GLU A 401 -10.73 18.28 -14.71
CA GLU A 401 -11.77 19.15 -14.15
C GLU A 401 -11.61 19.33 -12.64
N GLN A 402 -11.33 18.24 -11.92
CA GLN A 402 -11.10 18.29 -10.48
C GLN A 402 -9.86 19.14 -10.15
N TYR A 403 -8.76 18.92 -10.87
CA TYR A 403 -7.56 19.75 -10.73
C TYR A 403 -7.85 21.24 -10.96
N GLN A 404 -8.62 21.57 -12.00
CA GLN A 404 -9.00 22.96 -12.30
C GLN A 404 -9.82 23.58 -11.16
N ARG A 405 -10.80 22.85 -10.60
CA ARG A 405 -11.60 23.32 -9.46
C ARG A 405 -10.72 23.61 -8.25
N GLU A 406 -9.81 22.70 -7.93
CA GLU A 406 -8.90 22.85 -6.79
C GLU A 406 -7.95 24.05 -6.99
N THR A 407 -7.38 24.24 -8.19
CA THR A 407 -6.53 25.42 -8.47
C THR A 407 -7.30 26.74 -8.47
N SER A 408 -8.56 26.74 -8.91
CA SER A 408 -9.41 27.94 -8.90
C SER A 408 -9.83 28.33 -7.49
N ALA A 409 -10.06 27.36 -6.60
CA ALA A 409 -10.38 27.62 -5.20
C ALA A 409 -9.20 28.31 -4.48
N TYR A 410 -7.98 27.81 -4.67
CA TYR A 410 -6.76 28.42 -4.10
C TYR A 410 -6.52 29.86 -4.58
N LEU A 411 -6.86 30.19 -5.83
CA LEU A 411 -6.74 31.55 -6.36
C LEU A 411 -7.85 32.49 -5.85
N GLY A 412 -9.07 32.00 -5.62
CA GLY A 412 -10.16 32.80 -5.03
C GLY A 412 -9.90 33.21 -3.58
N ASP A 413 -9.26 32.33 -2.80
CA ASP A 413 -8.92 32.61 -1.41
C ASP A 413 -7.75 33.62 -1.29
N SER A 414 -6.81 33.63 -2.23
CA SER A 414 -5.68 34.59 -2.25
C SER A 414 -6.10 36.03 -2.57
N TRP A 415 -7.17 36.24 -3.33
CA TRP A 415 -7.69 37.59 -3.62
C TRP A 415 -8.56 38.14 -2.49
N SER A 416 -9.11 37.27 -1.66
CA SER A 416 -9.92 37.65 -0.49
C SER A 416 -9.06 38.14 0.69
N ALA A 417 -7.77 37.76 0.72
CA ALA A 417 -6.83 38.13 1.78
C ALA A 417 -6.12 39.50 1.58
N THR A 418 -6.23 40.11 0.39
CA THR A 418 -5.51 41.36 0.06
C THR A 418 -6.36 42.62 0.11
N LEU A 419 -7.67 42.52 0.37
CA LEU A 419 -8.55 43.66 0.63
C LEU A 419 -8.92 43.77 2.11
N GLY A 420 -7.91 43.76 2.97
CA GLY A 420 -8.03 44.25 4.35
C GLY A 420 -8.19 45.76 4.34
N ASN A 421 -9.42 46.24 4.56
CA ASN A 421 -9.76 47.65 4.76
C ASN A 421 -8.77 48.35 5.73
N PRO A 422 -8.16 49.48 5.36
CA PRO A 422 -7.59 50.38 6.35
C PRO A 422 -8.74 51.10 7.05
N SER A 423 -8.76 51.00 8.38
CA SER A 423 -9.59 51.83 9.26
C SER A 423 -9.07 53.26 9.35
#